data_AF-A0AAD2JPC5-F1
#
_entry.id   AF-A0AAD2JPC5-F1
#
_cell.length_a   1.000
_cell.length_b   1.000
_cell.length_c   1.000
_cell.angle_alpha   90.00
_cell.angle_beta   90.00
_cell.angle_gamma   90.00
#
_symmetry.space_group_name_H-M   'P 1'
#
loop_
_entity.id
_entity.type
_entity.pdbx_description
1 polymer ?
#
loop_
_entity_poly.entity_id
_entity_poly.type
_entity_poly.pdbx_seq_one_letter_code
_entity_poly.pdbx_strand_id
1 'polypeptide(L)'
;MAENENASDSSTIARWIQSLRLSLGKTRIIPIPRWISPQYSTYTLSEAFGHSSFILVALSYAVEDFMHLRLIAIAGSSAMLVFTYFHPHGRILWLPFKWNALFILINSYRVLKVYTDRFFAGQMDDLMMYMHDHHFYVMDLIDFAELINAGQRQTFKSGDVLVKQGENNRFVRLVLQGDLDVQRDGITTYLMHQGNFISESGLHAGLLLRGNVNSCCSVIAMSDDVQVISWDRTELMYLMESNKNILRALKAVMSWDIVSKLKSQRSLLANGQVKDPEEWTNKRREQTVHRYKGILKNVLAHPAYLNKRKEELMKYRDIHHIEEAEHVHALKETGWTLAEFDAGKKEGQFDEDLSEPHPHDWKAYFYQLYERLLQ
;
A
#
# COMPACT_ATOMS: atom_id res chain seq x y z
N MET A 1 -1.88 48.41 -28.21
CA MET A 1 -2.84 47.41 -28.73
C MET A 1 -3.37 46.47 -27.64
N ALA A 2 -2.56 46.03 -26.66
CA ALA A 2 -3.01 45.16 -25.57
C ALA A 2 -4.04 45.77 -24.58
N GLU A 3 -4.08 47.10 -24.40
CA GLU A 3 -5.07 47.74 -23.50
C GLU A 3 -6.50 47.75 -24.05
N ASN A 4 -6.68 47.74 -25.37
CA ASN A 4 -8.01 47.83 -25.98
C ASN A 4 -8.74 46.47 -26.03
N GLU A 5 -8.01 45.36 -26.11
CA GLU A 5 -8.56 44.00 -26.00
C GLU A 5 -9.04 43.70 -24.57
N ASN A 6 -8.26 44.08 -23.55
CA ASN A 6 -8.64 43.89 -22.14
C ASN A 6 -9.91 44.69 -21.75
N ALA A 7 -10.07 45.91 -22.27
CA ALA A 7 -11.25 46.74 -22.00
C ALA A 7 -12.52 46.15 -22.66
N SER A 8 -12.38 45.69 -23.91
CA SER A 8 -13.42 44.98 -24.66
C SER A 8 -13.91 43.74 -23.90
N ASP A 9 -12.98 42.87 -23.47
CA ASP A 9 -13.29 41.63 -22.76
C ASP A 9 -13.96 41.85 -21.40
N SER A 10 -13.53 42.88 -20.65
CA SER A 10 -14.18 43.23 -19.39
C SER A 10 -15.66 43.61 -19.57
N SER A 11 -15.98 44.29 -20.68
CA SER A 11 -17.34 44.76 -20.99
C SER A 11 -18.28 43.64 -21.41
N THR A 12 -17.76 42.61 -22.07
CA THR A 12 -18.51 41.41 -22.48
C THR A 12 -18.77 40.52 -21.27
N ILE A 13 -17.77 40.30 -20.41
CA ILE A 13 -17.93 39.54 -19.16
C ILE A 13 -18.96 40.19 -18.24
N ALA A 14 -18.90 41.51 -18.07
CA ALA A 14 -19.86 42.24 -17.23
C ALA A 14 -21.32 42.10 -17.74
N ARG A 15 -21.53 42.20 -19.05
CA ARG A 15 -22.84 41.98 -19.69
C ARG A 15 -23.35 40.56 -19.48
N TRP A 16 -22.48 39.56 -19.61
CA TRP A 16 -22.80 38.16 -19.35
C TRP A 16 -23.21 37.89 -17.91
N ILE A 17 -22.45 38.40 -16.94
CA ILE A 17 -22.77 38.27 -15.50
C ILE A 17 -24.13 38.91 -15.19
N GLN A 18 -24.42 40.07 -15.78
CA GLN A 18 -25.68 40.76 -15.57
C GLN A 18 -26.86 39.97 -16.16
N SER A 19 -26.72 39.40 -17.36
CA SER A 19 -27.71 38.50 -17.95
C SER A 19 -27.97 37.26 -17.07
N LEU A 20 -26.90 36.63 -16.57
CA LEU A 20 -26.99 35.49 -15.65
C LEU A 20 -27.71 35.87 -14.35
N ARG A 21 -27.37 37.01 -13.75
CA ARG A 21 -28.02 37.50 -12.53
C ARG A 21 -29.52 37.71 -12.74
N LEU A 22 -29.92 38.28 -13.87
CA LEU A 22 -31.33 38.46 -14.21
C LEU A 22 -32.04 37.12 -14.41
N SER A 23 -31.42 36.17 -15.12
CA SER A 23 -32.02 34.85 -15.37
C SER A 23 -32.15 34.00 -14.10
N LEU A 24 -31.11 33.99 -13.26
CA LEU A 24 -31.04 33.20 -12.03
C LEU A 24 -31.93 33.78 -10.93
N GLY A 25 -31.99 35.10 -10.81
CA GLY A 25 -32.80 35.82 -9.84
C GLY A 25 -34.27 36.01 -10.25
N LYS A 26 -34.64 35.69 -11.50
CA LYS A 26 -36.03 35.78 -11.96
C LYS A 26 -36.93 34.81 -11.18
N THR A 27 -37.88 35.37 -10.45
CA THR A 27 -38.93 34.63 -9.75
C THR A 27 -39.79 33.85 -10.75
N ARG A 28 -40.00 32.57 -10.48
CA ARG A 28 -40.86 31.65 -11.22
C ARG A 28 -41.93 31.12 -10.28
N ILE A 29 -43.12 30.85 -10.80
CA ILE A 29 -44.26 30.36 -10.02
C ILE A 29 -44.38 28.86 -10.27
N ILE A 30 -44.42 28.07 -9.20
CA ILE A 30 -44.70 26.64 -9.29
C ILE A 30 -46.19 26.43 -8.99
N PRO A 31 -46.98 25.87 -9.91
CA PRO A 31 -48.38 25.58 -9.65
C PRO A 31 -48.46 24.37 -8.69
N ILE A 32 -48.67 24.66 -7.41
CA ILE A 32 -48.93 23.62 -6.40
C ILE A 32 -50.44 23.31 -6.41
N PRO A 33 -50.84 22.03 -6.45
CA PRO A 33 -52.25 21.66 -6.30
C PRO A 33 -52.84 22.26 -5.02
N ARG A 34 -54.04 22.84 -5.11
CA ARG A 34 -54.68 23.59 -4.01
C ARG A 34 -54.92 22.77 -2.73
N TRP A 35 -54.87 21.45 -2.82
CA TRP A 35 -55.00 20.54 -1.67
C TRP A 35 -53.72 20.41 -0.84
N ILE A 36 -52.57 20.89 -1.35
CA ILE A 36 -51.28 20.91 -0.64
C ILE A 36 -51.04 22.28 -0.01
N SER A 37 -51.28 23.36 -0.76
CA SER A 37 -51.16 24.73 -0.24
C SER A 37 -52.08 25.68 -1.02
N PRO A 38 -52.80 26.59 -0.33
CA PRO A 38 -53.56 27.65 -0.98
C PRO A 38 -52.68 28.81 -1.49
N GLN A 39 -51.40 28.88 -1.12
CA GLN A 39 -50.47 29.93 -1.52
C GLN A 39 -49.58 29.50 -2.69
N TYR A 40 -49.40 30.39 -3.67
CA TYR A 40 -48.41 30.20 -4.73
C TYR A 40 -47.01 30.28 -4.14
N SER A 41 -46.22 29.21 -4.30
CA SER A 41 -44.80 29.24 -3.94
C SER A 41 -43.99 29.82 -5.10
N THR A 42 -43.20 30.84 -4.79
CA THR A 42 -42.26 31.45 -5.72
C THR A 42 -40.87 30.88 -5.53
N TYR A 43 -40.16 30.65 -6.64
CA TYR A 43 -38.82 30.08 -6.61
C TYR A 43 -37.90 30.71 -7.65
N THR A 44 -36.62 30.78 -7.36
CA THR A 44 -35.56 31.26 -8.24
C THR A 44 -34.67 30.10 -8.67
N LEU A 45 -34.04 30.19 -9.85
CA LEU A 45 -33.06 29.18 -10.23
C LEU A 45 -31.84 29.18 -9.29
N SER A 46 -31.52 30.33 -8.69
CA SER A 46 -30.49 30.40 -7.66
C SER A 46 -30.82 29.50 -6.46
N GLU A 47 -32.04 29.56 -5.95
CA GLU A 47 -32.49 28.64 -4.89
C GLU A 47 -32.41 27.18 -5.35
N ALA A 48 -32.64 26.89 -6.66
CA ALA A 48 -32.50 25.54 -7.24
C ALA A 48 -31.11 24.99 -6.99
N PHE A 49 -30.08 25.78 -7.33
CA PHE A 49 -28.68 25.43 -7.04
C PHE A 49 -28.44 25.26 -5.53
N GLY A 50 -29.07 26.09 -4.70
CA GLY A 50 -29.05 25.93 -3.24
C GLY A 50 -29.57 24.56 -2.79
N HIS A 51 -30.79 24.17 -3.18
CA HIS A 51 -31.33 22.85 -2.82
C HIS A 51 -30.54 21.70 -3.46
N SER A 52 -30.12 21.83 -4.72
CA SER A 52 -29.27 20.83 -5.38
C SER A 52 -27.96 20.61 -4.63
N SER A 53 -27.34 21.66 -4.09
CA SER A 53 -26.12 21.53 -3.29
C SER A 53 -26.36 20.70 -2.03
N PHE A 54 -27.47 20.90 -1.32
CA PHE A 54 -27.83 20.11 -0.15
C PHE A 54 -28.18 18.66 -0.50
N ILE A 55 -28.85 18.42 -1.62
CA ILE A 55 -29.13 17.06 -2.11
C ILE A 55 -27.82 16.33 -2.45
N LEU A 56 -26.88 17.00 -3.13
CA LEU A 56 -25.57 16.42 -3.45
C LEU A 56 -24.77 16.11 -2.18
N VAL A 57 -24.81 17.00 -1.18
CA VAL A 57 -24.20 16.71 0.14
C VAL A 57 -24.88 15.51 0.80
N ALA A 58 -26.22 15.39 0.75
CA ALA A 58 -26.92 14.23 1.28
C ALA A 58 -26.53 12.93 0.57
N LEU A 59 -26.43 12.96 -0.76
CA LEU A 59 -25.94 11.83 -1.57
C LEU A 59 -24.49 11.48 -1.24
N SER A 60 -23.67 12.47 -0.91
CA SER A 60 -22.27 12.23 -0.51
C SER A 60 -22.16 11.35 0.74
N TYR A 61 -23.13 11.41 1.67
CA TYR A 61 -23.16 10.53 2.84
C TYR A 61 -23.57 9.09 2.52
N ALA A 62 -24.19 8.85 1.36
CA ALA A 62 -24.62 7.53 0.92
C ALA A 62 -23.58 6.82 0.02
N VAL A 63 -22.49 7.50 -0.34
CA VAL A 63 -21.48 7.00 -1.26
C VAL A 63 -20.24 6.58 -0.49
N GLU A 64 -19.84 5.32 -0.65
CA GLU A 64 -18.66 4.77 0.02
C GLU A 64 -17.37 4.97 -0.79
N ASP A 65 -17.48 5.06 -2.12
CA ASP A 65 -16.31 5.20 -2.99
C ASP A 65 -15.65 6.57 -2.84
N PHE A 66 -14.33 6.55 -2.60
CA PHE A 66 -13.57 7.76 -2.32
C PHE A 66 -13.55 8.72 -3.51
N MET A 67 -13.48 8.24 -4.76
CA MET A 67 -13.43 9.10 -5.94
C MET A 67 -14.79 9.79 -6.16
N HIS A 68 -15.88 9.02 -6.12
CA HIS A 68 -17.23 9.54 -6.28
C HIS A 68 -17.58 10.56 -5.19
N LEU A 69 -17.16 10.30 -3.95
CA LEU A 69 -17.32 11.25 -2.84
C LEU A 69 -16.68 12.61 -3.15
N ARG A 70 -15.46 12.63 -3.72
CA ARG A 70 -14.77 13.87 -4.09
C ARG A 70 -15.46 14.60 -5.24
N LEU A 71 -15.91 13.87 -6.27
CA LEU A 71 -16.62 14.45 -7.41
C LEU A 71 -17.95 15.07 -6.99
N ILE A 72 -18.72 14.38 -6.13
CA ILE A 72 -19.97 14.90 -5.58
C ILE A 72 -19.72 16.12 -4.69
N ALA A 73 -18.66 16.11 -3.87
CA ALA A 73 -18.28 17.27 -3.07
C ALA A 73 -17.94 18.51 -3.92
N ILE A 74 -17.22 18.32 -5.04
CA ILE A 74 -16.92 19.38 -6.02
C ILE A 74 -18.22 19.90 -6.65
N ALA A 75 -19.09 19.00 -7.12
CA ALA A 75 -20.37 19.36 -7.74
C ALA A 75 -21.28 20.12 -6.78
N GLY A 76 -21.45 19.62 -5.55
CA GLY A 76 -22.27 20.24 -4.51
C GLY A 76 -21.74 21.61 -4.09
N SER A 77 -20.42 21.71 -3.86
CA SER A 77 -19.78 22.98 -3.52
C SER A 77 -19.87 24.00 -4.67
N SER A 78 -19.82 23.53 -5.93
CA SER A 78 -19.97 24.40 -7.11
C SER A 78 -21.39 24.93 -7.23
N ALA A 79 -22.41 24.09 -7.00
CA ALA A 79 -23.80 24.54 -6.93
C ALA A 79 -23.98 25.57 -5.80
N MET A 80 -23.36 25.34 -4.64
CA MET A 80 -23.37 26.29 -3.53
C MET A 80 -22.66 27.61 -3.86
N LEU A 81 -21.57 27.61 -4.64
CA LEU A 81 -20.93 28.83 -5.14
C LEU A 81 -21.89 29.66 -6.01
N VAL A 82 -22.63 29.01 -6.91
CA VAL A 82 -23.62 29.69 -7.76
C VAL A 82 -24.71 30.34 -6.90
N PHE A 83 -25.28 29.61 -5.94
CA PHE A 83 -26.30 30.14 -5.03
C PHE A 83 -25.79 31.31 -4.19
N THR A 84 -24.61 31.17 -3.58
CA THR A 84 -24.04 32.17 -2.66
C THR A 84 -23.61 33.45 -3.37
N TYR A 85 -23.22 33.37 -4.64
CA TYR A 85 -22.90 34.54 -5.47
C TYR A 85 -24.15 35.21 -6.05
N PHE A 86 -25.09 34.42 -6.58
CA PHE A 86 -26.36 34.91 -7.15
C PHE A 86 -27.51 34.84 -6.15
N HIS A 87 -27.25 35.15 -4.88
CA HIS A 87 -28.25 35.03 -3.84
C HIS A 87 -29.50 35.90 -4.15
N PRO A 88 -30.73 35.40 -3.97
CA PRO A 88 -31.96 36.11 -4.36
C PRO A 88 -32.12 37.49 -3.73
N HIS A 89 -31.53 37.72 -2.55
CA HIS A 89 -31.59 39.00 -1.83
C HIS A 89 -30.49 40.00 -2.24
N GLY A 90 -29.78 39.74 -3.34
CA GLY A 90 -28.83 40.67 -3.96
C GLY A 90 -27.47 40.84 -3.27
N ARG A 91 -27.28 40.26 -2.08
CA ARG A 91 -26.01 40.28 -1.33
C ARG A 91 -25.25 38.97 -1.51
N ILE A 92 -23.98 39.07 -1.87
CA ILE A 92 -23.09 37.90 -1.98
C ILE A 92 -22.78 37.40 -0.56
N LEU A 93 -23.00 36.10 -0.34
CA LEU A 93 -22.63 35.42 0.90
C LEU A 93 -21.15 35.05 0.87
N TRP A 94 -20.28 36.02 1.11
CA TRP A 94 -18.82 35.88 0.95
C TRP A 94 -18.19 34.79 1.82
N LEU A 95 -18.69 34.60 3.05
CA LEU A 95 -18.14 33.59 3.96
C LEU A 95 -18.39 32.16 3.42
N PRO A 96 -19.65 31.73 3.16
CA PRO A 96 -19.92 30.46 2.49
C PRO A 96 -19.21 30.31 1.14
N PHE A 97 -19.14 31.38 0.35
CA PHE A 97 -18.48 31.37 -0.95
C PHE A 97 -17.00 30.97 -0.83
N LYS A 98 -16.24 31.62 0.06
CA LYS A 98 -14.80 31.32 0.26
C LYS A 98 -14.56 29.87 0.72
N TRP A 99 -15.40 29.35 1.62
CA TRP A 99 -15.28 27.96 2.09
C TRP A 99 -15.56 26.94 0.98
N ASN A 100 -16.61 27.16 0.17
CA ASN A 100 -16.91 26.26 -0.94
C ASN A 100 -15.82 26.31 -2.02
N ALA A 101 -15.22 27.47 -2.27
CA ALA A 101 -14.06 27.58 -3.17
C ALA A 101 -12.86 26.78 -2.64
N LEU A 102 -12.57 26.86 -1.34
CA LEU A 102 -11.52 26.05 -0.70
C LEU A 102 -11.82 24.55 -0.78
N PHE A 103 -13.07 24.14 -0.54
CA PHE A 103 -13.46 22.74 -0.64
C PHE A 103 -13.34 22.22 -2.07
N ILE A 104 -13.72 23.00 -3.08
CA ILE A 104 -13.48 22.63 -4.48
C ILE A 104 -11.98 22.45 -4.73
N LEU A 105 -11.14 23.40 -4.31
CA LEU A 105 -9.69 23.31 -4.52
C LEU A 105 -9.09 22.04 -3.90
N ILE A 106 -9.42 21.74 -2.64
CA ILE A 106 -8.90 20.56 -1.93
C ILE A 106 -9.38 19.27 -2.60
N ASN A 107 -10.67 19.18 -2.93
CA ASN A 107 -11.21 17.97 -3.56
C ASN A 107 -10.69 17.79 -5.00
N SER A 108 -10.55 18.87 -5.77
CA SER A 108 -9.96 18.85 -7.12
C SER A 108 -8.51 18.39 -7.09
N TYR A 109 -7.70 18.89 -6.14
CA TYR A 109 -6.34 18.40 -5.94
C TYR A 109 -6.31 16.89 -5.67
N ARG A 110 -7.20 16.38 -4.79
CA ARG A 110 -7.28 14.94 -4.48
C ARG A 110 -7.68 14.11 -5.70
N VAL A 111 -8.66 14.56 -6.47
CA VAL A 111 -9.09 13.89 -7.72
C VAL A 111 -7.94 13.87 -8.72
N LEU A 112 -7.29 15.02 -8.93
CA LEU A 112 -6.17 15.14 -9.84
C LEU A 112 -5.02 14.22 -9.43
N LYS A 113 -4.65 14.21 -8.15
CA LYS A 113 -3.60 13.34 -7.62
C LYS A 113 -3.90 11.87 -7.91
N VAL A 114 -5.09 11.38 -7.57
CA VAL A 114 -5.42 9.96 -7.82
C VAL A 114 -5.45 9.65 -9.31
N TYR A 115 -5.92 10.57 -10.15
CA TYR A 115 -5.90 10.40 -11.60
C TYR A 115 -4.48 10.35 -12.16
N THR A 116 -3.59 11.24 -11.72
CA THR A 116 -2.17 11.22 -12.13
C THR A 116 -1.47 9.96 -11.66
N ASP A 117 -1.70 9.55 -10.40
CA ASP A 117 -1.09 8.35 -9.83
C ASP A 117 -1.52 7.10 -10.63
N ARG A 118 -2.81 6.98 -10.98
CA ARG A 118 -3.31 5.91 -11.87
C ARG A 118 -2.72 5.96 -13.26
N PHE A 119 -2.59 7.15 -13.84
CA PHE A 119 -2.04 7.33 -15.19
C PHE A 119 -0.57 6.91 -15.25
N PHE A 120 0.23 7.24 -14.24
CA PHE A 120 1.62 6.79 -14.18
C PHE A 120 1.75 5.31 -13.84
N ALA A 121 0.89 4.77 -12.96
CA ALA A 121 0.87 3.35 -12.65
C ALA A 121 0.48 2.50 -13.88
N GLY A 122 -0.40 3.02 -14.76
CA GLY A 122 -0.75 2.37 -16.03
C GLY A 122 0.31 2.44 -17.13
N GLN A 123 1.44 3.13 -16.90
CA GLN A 123 2.57 3.21 -17.84
C GLN A 123 3.72 2.26 -17.50
N MET A 124 3.52 1.34 -16.56
CA MET A 124 4.49 0.28 -16.29
C MET A 124 4.70 -0.60 -17.53
N ASP A 125 5.89 -1.22 -17.62
CA ASP A 125 6.19 -2.12 -18.73
C ASP A 125 5.28 -3.35 -18.77
N ASP A 126 5.18 -3.99 -19.94
CA ASP A 126 4.29 -5.14 -20.18
C ASP A 126 4.51 -6.29 -19.20
N LEU A 127 5.77 -6.51 -18.77
CA LEU A 127 6.11 -7.54 -17.80
C LEU A 127 5.53 -7.21 -16.42
N MET A 128 5.65 -5.96 -15.97
CA MET A 128 5.08 -5.54 -14.70
C MET A 128 3.55 -5.55 -14.74
N MET A 129 2.95 -5.18 -15.88
CA MET A 129 1.50 -5.28 -16.04
C MET A 129 1.02 -6.73 -16.00
N TYR A 130 1.75 -7.64 -16.66
CA TYR A 130 1.50 -9.07 -16.56
C TYR A 130 1.61 -9.58 -15.11
N MET A 131 2.66 -9.17 -14.39
CA MET A 131 2.88 -9.55 -12.98
C MET A 131 1.74 -9.08 -12.09
N HIS A 132 1.24 -7.85 -12.30
CA HIS A 132 0.08 -7.34 -11.61
C HIS A 132 -1.14 -8.23 -11.85
N ASP A 133 -1.51 -8.43 -13.11
CA ASP A 133 -2.76 -9.08 -13.49
C ASP A 133 -2.81 -10.57 -13.10
N HIS A 134 -1.66 -11.24 -13.03
CA HIS A 134 -1.59 -12.70 -12.79
C HIS A 134 -1.18 -13.06 -11.36
N HIS A 135 -0.33 -12.26 -10.71
CA HIS A 135 0.22 -12.59 -9.39
C HIS A 135 -0.20 -11.62 -8.28
N PHE A 136 -0.50 -10.36 -8.63
CA PHE A 136 -0.86 -9.31 -7.66
C PHE A 136 -2.27 -8.76 -7.88
N TYR A 137 -3.18 -9.50 -8.52
CA TYR A 137 -4.54 -9.04 -8.88
C TYR A 137 -5.41 -8.56 -7.70
N VAL A 138 -5.03 -8.88 -6.46
CA VAL A 138 -5.67 -8.41 -5.22
C VAL A 138 -5.15 -7.06 -4.72
N MET A 139 -4.08 -6.54 -5.31
CA MET A 139 -3.46 -5.25 -5.02
C MET A 139 -3.98 -4.21 -6.02
N ASP A 140 -4.23 -2.98 -5.58
CA ASP A 140 -4.53 -1.89 -6.52
C ASP A 140 -3.30 -1.56 -7.35
N LEU A 141 -3.49 -1.17 -8.61
CA LEU A 141 -2.40 -0.90 -9.53
C LEU A 141 -1.46 0.21 -9.04
N ILE A 142 -1.98 1.23 -8.33
CA ILE A 142 -1.16 2.30 -7.76
C ILE A 142 -0.27 1.75 -6.64
N ASP A 143 -0.85 0.92 -5.76
CA ASP A 143 -0.13 0.27 -4.65
C ASP A 143 0.94 -0.69 -5.19
N PHE A 144 0.64 -1.41 -6.29
CA PHE A 144 1.61 -2.28 -6.96
C PHE A 144 2.74 -1.48 -7.60
N ALA A 145 2.43 -0.37 -8.29
CA ALA A 145 3.45 0.52 -8.85
C ALA A 145 4.34 1.10 -7.76
N GLU A 146 3.77 1.51 -6.62
CA GLU A 146 4.53 1.99 -5.46
C GLU A 146 5.47 0.89 -4.92
N LEU A 147 4.98 -0.35 -4.76
CA LEU A 147 5.78 -1.49 -4.34
C LEU A 147 6.93 -1.77 -5.30
N ILE A 148 6.67 -1.87 -6.60
CA ILE A 148 7.69 -2.16 -7.60
C ILE A 148 8.71 -1.01 -7.70
N ASN A 149 8.29 0.25 -7.66
CA ASN A 149 9.20 1.39 -7.74
C ASN A 149 10.14 1.51 -6.53
N ALA A 150 9.77 0.94 -5.38
CA ALA A 150 10.65 0.83 -4.22
C ALA A 150 11.75 -0.25 -4.37
N GLY A 151 11.67 -1.09 -5.41
CA GLY A 151 12.60 -2.19 -5.65
C GLY A 151 13.59 -1.91 -6.78
N GLN A 152 14.67 -2.68 -6.82
CA GLN A 152 15.68 -2.64 -7.87
C GLN A 152 15.64 -3.92 -8.70
N ARG A 153 15.51 -3.78 -10.02
CA ARG A 153 15.56 -4.92 -10.95
C ARG A 153 17.00 -5.44 -11.06
N GLN A 154 17.15 -6.76 -11.02
CA GLN A 154 18.42 -7.46 -11.15
C GLN A 154 18.27 -8.62 -12.12
N THR A 155 19.32 -8.88 -12.90
CA THR A 155 19.37 -9.96 -13.89
C THR A 155 20.48 -10.95 -13.52
N PHE A 156 20.22 -12.24 -13.67
CA PHE A 156 21.14 -13.32 -13.32
C PHE A 156 21.26 -14.29 -14.48
N LYS A 157 22.44 -14.91 -14.60
CA LYS A 157 22.74 -15.95 -15.58
C LYS A 157 22.62 -17.34 -14.97
N SER A 158 22.55 -18.37 -15.80
CA SER A 158 22.51 -19.74 -15.33
C SER A 158 23.73 -20.06 -14.47
N GLY A 159 23.49 -20.62 -13.28
CA GLY A 159 24.51 -20.92 -12.28
C GLY A 159 24.84 -19.79 -11.31
N ASP A 160 24.35 -18.56 -11.53
CA ASP A 160 24.55 -17.46 -10.58
C ASP A 160 23.84 -17.75 -9.25
N VAL A 161 24.50 -17.43 -8.13
CA VAL A 161 23.96 -17.63 -6.78
C VAL A 161 23.33 -16.33 -6.28
N LEU A 162 22.00 -16.28 -6.21
CA LEU A 162 21.24 -15.10 -5.75
C LEU A 162 21.31 -14.94 -4.22
N VAL A 163 21.27 -16.08 -3.53
CA VAL A 163 21.31 -16.17 -2.07
C VAL A 163 22.16 -17.38 -1.72
N LYS A 164 23.04 -17.25 -0.74
CA LYS A 164 23.90 -18.34 -0.29
C LYS A 164 23.52 -18.77 1.13
N GLN A 165 23.40 -20.08 1.34
CA GLN A 165 23.07 -20.65 2.63
C GLN A 165 24.04 -20.18 3.73
N GLY A 166 23.49 -19.84 4.89
CA GLY A 166 24.26 -19.42 6.06
C GLY A 166 24.69 -17.96 6.04
N GLU A 167 24.53 -17.24 4.93
CA GLU A 167 24.89 -15.83 4.84
C GLU A 167 23.74 -14.92 5.30
N ASN A 168 24.12 -13.79 5.89
CA ASN A 168 23.17 -12.74 6.25
C ASN A 168 22.62 -12.09 4.98
N ASN A 169 21.30 -12.12 4.82
CA ASN A 169 20.63 -11.51 3.68
C ASN A 169 19.70 -10.37 4.15
N ARG A 170 19.94 -9.19 3.58
CA ARG A 170 19.14 -7.99 3.83
C ARG A 170 17.99 -7.80 2.84
N PHE A 171 17.93 -8.60 1.79
CA PHE A 171 17.00 -8.37 0.68
C PHE A 171 15.83 -9.35 0.69
N VAL A 172 14.64 -8.84 0.37
CA VAL A 172 13.50 -9.64 -0.08
C VAL A 172 13.44 -9.51 -1.59
N ARG A 173 13.17 -10.59 -2.32
CA ARG A 173 13.09 -10.55 -3.78
C ARG A 173 11.83 -11.20 -4.30
N LEU A 174 11.42 -10.82 -5.49
CA LEU A 174 10.34 -11.44 -6.25
C LEU A 174 10.88 -11.84 -7.62
N VAL A 175 10.60 -13.08 -8.04
CA VAL A 175 10.96 -13.58 -9.37
C VAL A 175 10.01 -12.97 -10.40
N LEU A 176 10.56 -12.19 -11.33
CA LEU A 176 9.82 -11.60 -12.45
C LEU A 176 9.85 -12.51 -13.68
N GLN A 177 10.95 -13.23 -13.90
CA GLN A 177 11.13 -14.12 -15.04
C GLN A 177 12.20 -15.17 -14.71
N GLY A 178 12.07 -16.35 -15.32
CA GLY A 178 13.02 -17.45 -15.20
C GLY A 178 12.75 -18.37 -14.01
N ASP A 179 13.53 -19.44 -13.94
CA ASP A 179 13.43 -20.49 -12.94
C ASP A 179 14.65 -20.49 -12.01
N LEU A 180 14.41 -20.81 -10.74
CA LEU A 180 15.42 -20.87 -9.70
C LEU A 180 15.39 -22.22 -8.98
N ASP A 181 16.56 -22.76 -8.69
CA ASP A 181 16.74 -23.93 -7.85
C ASP A 181 17.02 -23.50 -6.41
N VAL A 182 16.21 -24.00 -5.47
CA VAL A 182 16.42 -23.80 -4.03
C VAL A 182 17.07 -25.03 -3.44
N GLN A 183 18.33 -24.89 -3.04
CA GLN A 183 19.14 -25.98 -2.52
C GLN A 183 19.45 -25.79 -1.03
N ARG A 184 19.44 -26.90 -0.28
CA ARG A 184 20.04 -26.95 1.06
C ARG A 184 21.13 -28.02 1.07
N ASP A 185 22.33 -27.63 1.48
CA ASP A 185 23.51 -28.50 1.47
C ASP A 185 23.76 -29.18 0.11
N GLY A 186 23.48 -28.45 -0.99
CA GLY A 186 23.59 -28.95 -2.37
C GLY A 186 22.44 -29.83 -2.85
N ILE A 187 21.43 -30.10 -2.01
CA ILE A 187 20.25 -30.89 -2.38
C ILE A 187 19.10 -29.96 -2.74
N THR A 188 18.58 -30.10 -3.97
CA THR A 188 17.38 -29.39 -4.45
C THR A 188 16.17 -29.72 -3.59
N THR A 189 15.60 -28.68 -2.95
CA THR A 189 14.43 -28.78 -2.09
C THR A 189 13.14 -28.46 -2.85
N TYR A 190 13.15 -27.42 -3.69
CA TYR A 190 12.06 -27.04 -4.58
C TYR A 190 12.55 -26.05 -5.63
N LEU A 191 11.77 -25.90 -6.70
CA LEU A 191 11.99 -24.89 -7.72
C LEU A 191 11.10 -23.67 -7.46
N MET A 192 11.60 -22.49 -7.76
CA MET A 192 10.82 -21.25 -7.78
C MET A 192 10.70 -20.73 -9.21
N HIS A 193 9.54 -20.16 -9.50
CA HIS A 193 9.17 -19.65 -10.81
C HIS A 193 8.69 -18.20 -10.69
N GLN A 194 8.30 -17.60 -11.81
CA GLN A 194 7.66 -16.29 -11.86
C GLN A 194 6.55 -16.13 -10.80
N GLY A 195 6.58 -15.01 -10.07
CA GLY A 195 5.66 -14.72 -8.98
C GLY A 195 6.09 -15.24 -7.61
N ASN A 196 7.13 -16.06 -7.51
CA ASN A 196 7.62 -16.53 -6.21
C ASN A 196 8.50 -15.50 -5.49
N PHE A 197 8.42 -15.51 -4.15
CA PHE A 197 9.27 -14.67 -3.30
C PHE A 197 10.53 -15.42 -2.85
N ILE A 198 11.62 -14.67 -2.72
CA ILE A 198 12.90 -15.13 -2.18
C ILE A 198 13.16 -14.40 -0.86
N SER A 199 13.50 -15.17 0.17
CA SER A 199 13.86 -14.64 1.49
C SER A 199 12.77 -13.77 2.13
N GLU A 200 11.51 -14.15 2.02
CA GLU A 200 10.39 -13.45 2.68
C GLU A 200 10.45 -13.57 4.22
N SER A 201 10.99 -14.67 4.75
CA SER A 201 11.28 -14.91 6.18
C SER A 201 10.15 -14.52 7.16
N GLY A 202 8.95 -15.07 6.94
CA GLY A 202 7.81 -14.90 7.87
C GLY A 202 6.90 -13.71 7.56
N LEU A 203 7.16 -12.98 6.47
CA LEU A 203 6.34 -11.82 6.07
C LEU A 203 4.85 -12.17 5.84
N HIS A 204 4.56 -13.37 5.35
CA HIS A 204 3.19 -13.91 5.24
C HIS A 204 2.46 -14.00 6.60
N ALA A 205 3.18 -14.31 7.68
CA ALA A 205 2.63 -14.33 9.03
C ALA A 205 2.54 -12.92 9.64
N GLY A 206 3.04 -11.89 8.95
CA GLY A 206 3.10 -10.52 9.44
C GLY A 206 4.32 -10.20 10.28
N LEU A 207 5.33 -11.07 10.27
CA LEU A 207 6.63 -10.78 10.86
C LEU A 207 7.36 -9.79 9.96
N LEU A 208 7.16 -8.48 10.22
CA LEU A 208 7.78 -7.37 9.49
C LEU A 208 9.27 -7.20 9.87
N LEU A 209 10.03 -8.29 9.82
CA LEU A 209 11.43 -8.33 10.25
C LEU A 209 12.25 -7.26 9.50
N ARG A 210 13.18 -6.60 10.19
CA ARG A 210 14.04 -5.56 9.62
C ARG A 210 15.49 -6.01 9.59
N GLY A 211 16.31 -5.35 8.78
CA GLY A 211 17.73 -5.63 8.65
C GLY A 211 18.02 -7.05 8.12
N ASN A 212 19.03 -7.68 8.70
CA ASN A 212 19.56 -8.96 8.20
C ASN A 212 18.81 -10.15 8.79
N VAL A 213 18.49 -11.13 7.94
CA VAL A 213 18.05 -12.47 8.35
C VAL A 213 18.97 -13.49 7.70
N ASN A 214 19.32 -14.54 8.44
CA ASN A 214 20.19 -15.59 7.93
C ASN A 214 19.47 -16.44 6.86
N SER A 215 20.17 -16.77 5.79
CA SER A 215 19.63 -17.51 4.66
C SER A 215 19.60 -19.01 4.95
N CYS A 216 18.41 -19.61 4.92
CA CYS A 216 18.25 -21.03 5.26
C CYS A 216 18.70 -22.03 4.17
N CYS A 217 18.93 -21.53 2.96
CA CYS A 217 19.19 -22.29 1.75
C CYS A 217 19.96 -21.40 0.76
N SER A 218 20.56 -22.03 -0.25
CA SER A 218 21.07 -21.35 -1.43
C SER A 218 20.00 -21.27 -2.51
N VAL A 219 20.01 -20.22 -3.32
CA VAL A 219 19.10 -20.02 -4.45
C VAL A 219 19.92 -19.71 -5.68
N ILE A 220 19.76 -20.53 -6.71
CA ILE A 220 20.62 -20.55 -7.89
C ILE A 220 19.77 -20.34 -9.14
N ALA A 221 20.21 -19.48 -10.04
CA ALA A 221 19.56 -19.26 -11.33
C ALA A 221 19.70 -20.47 -12.25
N MET A 222 18.62 -20.91 -12.88
CA MET A 222 18.63 -22.05 -13.79
C MET A 222 18.74 -21.64 -15.26
N SER A 223 18.42 -20.39 -15.61
CA SER A 223 18.45 -19.87 -16.98
C SER A 223 19.19 -18.54 -17.08
N ASP A 224 19.56 -18.15 -18.31
CA ASP A 224 20.32 -16.92 -18.59
C ASP A 224 19.48 -15.64 -18.60
N ASP A 225 18.17 -15.75 -18.41
CA ASP A 225 17.18 -14.69 -18.48
C ASP A 225 16.44 -14.48 -17.14
N VAL A 226 17.00 -14.97 -16.04
CA VAL A 226 16.41 -14.78 -14.71
C VAL A 226 16.38 -13.29 -14.38
N GLN A 227 15.18 -12.77 -14.14
CA GLN A 227 14.95 -11.41 -13.68
C GLN A 227 14.24 -11.43 -12.35
N VAL A 228 14.74 -10.63 -11.42
CA VAL A 228 14.10 -10.44 -10.12
C VAL A 228 14.00 -8.96 -9.81
N ILE A 229 13.06 -8.62 -8.93
CA ILE A 229 13.09 -7.34 -8.24
C ILE A 229 13.52 -7.56 -6.79
N SER A 230 14.42 -6.72 -6.31
CA SER A 230 15.01 -6.81 -4.97
C SER A 230 14.70 -5.56 -4.17
N TRP A 231 14.18 -5.74 -2.96
CA TRP A 231 13.97 -4.68 -1.99
C TRP A 231 14.91 -4.83 -0.82
N ASP A 232 15.45 -3.73 -0.29
CA ASP A 232 15.98 -3.76 1.06
C ASP A 232 14.85 -4.08 2.03
N ARG A 233 15.08 -5.04 2.93
CA ARG A 233 14.05 -5.52 3.85
C ARG A 233 13.55 -4.38 4.74
N THR A 234 14.45 -3.56 5.27
CA THR A 234 14.09 -2.49 6.20
C THR A 234 13.20 -1.46 5.51
N GLU A 235 13.57 -1.05 4.30
CA GLU A 235 12.80 -0.10 3.48
C GLU A 235 11.44 -0.68 3.08
N LEU A 236 11.39 -1.95 2.67
CA LEU A 236 10.14 -2.63 2.36
C LEU A 236 9.20 -2.68 3.59
N MET A 237 9.74 -2.93 4.78
CA MET A 237 8.92 -2.94 5.99
C MET A 237 8.38 -1.54 6.31
N TYR A 238 9.17 -0.48 6.11
CA TYR A 238 8.68 0.89 6.27
C TYR A 238 7.56 1.24 5.28
N LEU A 239 7.68 0.81 4.01
CA LEU A 239 6.62 0.96 3.03
C LEU A 239 5.33 0.25 3.47
N MET A 240 5.44 -1.00 3.92
CA MET A 240 4.28 -1.77 4.40
C MET A 240 3.67 -1.21 5.69
N GLU A 241 4.48 -0.59 6.55
CA GLU A 241 3.96 0.03 7.78
C GLU A 241 3.25 1.35 7.52
N SER A 242 3.74 2.14 6.57
CA SER A 242 3.13 3.42 6.15
C SER A 242 1.91 3.23 5.24
N ASN A 243 1.91 2.21 4.37
CA ASN A 243 0.79 1.87 3.49
C ASN A 243 0.16 0.51 3.91
N LYS A 244 -0.94 0.57 4.67
CA LYS A 244 -1.66 -0.62 5.14
C LYS A 244 -2.34 -1.42 4.03
N ASN A 245 -2.64 -0.80 2.89
CA ASN A 245 -3.25 -1.49 1.76
C ASN A 245 -2.21 -2.41 1.10
N ILE A 246 -1.01 -1.89 0.81
CA ILE A 246 0.13 -2.69 0.35
C ILE A 246 0.39 -3.87 1.30
N LEU A 247 0.46 -3.62 2.62
CA LEU A 247 0.69 -4.68 3.60
C LEU A 247 -0.36 -5.80 3.52
N ARG A 248 -1.65 -5.45 3.44
CA ARG A 248 -2.74 -6.43 3.39
C ARG A 248 -2.71 -7.22 2.09
N ALA A 249 -2.59 -6.55 0.95
CA ALA A 249 -2.54 -7.18 -0.35
C ALA A 249 -1.31 -8.08 -0.48
N LEU A 250 -0.13 -7.61 -0.07
CA LEU A 250 1.12 -8.37 -0.15
C LEU A 250 1.09 -9.62 0.72
N LYS A 251 0.47 -9.58 1.91
CA LYS A 251 0.24 -10.78 2.73
C LYS A 251 -0.59 -11.83 1.98
N ALA A 252 -1.65 -11.42 1.29
CA ALA A 252 -2.49 -12.32 0.51
C ALA A 252 -1.71 -12.93 -0.68
N VAL A 253 -0.91 -12.12 -1.38
CA VAL A 253 -0.02 -12.61 -2.45
C VAL A 253 0.99 -13.63 -1.91
N MET A 254 1.56 -13.41 -0.72
CA MET A 254 2.49 -14.37 -0.13
C MET A 254 1.85 -15.68 0.30
N SER A 255 0.55 -15.69 0.64
CA SER A 255 -0.17 -16.95 0.86
C SER A 255 -0.20 -17.79 -0.42
N TRP A 256 -0.39 -17.17 -1.59
CA TRP A 256 -0.30 -17.85 -2.88
C TRP A 256 1.12 -18.35 -3.20
N ASP A 257 2.15 -17.56 -2.86
CA ASP A 257 3.55 -17.97 -3.00
C ASP A 257 3.86 -19.26 -2.23
N ILE A 258 3.40 -19.37 -0.98
CA ILE A 258 3.56 -20.59 -0.16
C ILE A 258 2.90 -21.79 -0.84
N VAL A 259 1.68 -21.63 -1.34
CA VAL A 259 0.95 -22.70 -2.03
C VAL A 259 1.71 -23.13 -3.30
N SER A 260 2.25 -22.18 -4.07
CA SER A 260 3.08 -22.46 -5.25
C SER A 260 4.33 -23.27 -4.89
N LYS A 261 5.08 -22.84 -3.87
CA LYS A 261 6.27 -23.57 -3.37
C LYS A 261 5.93 -24.98 -2.91
N LEU A 262 4.81 -25.18 -2.21
CA LEU A 262 4.35 -26.51 -1.79
C LEU A 262 3.97 -27.41 -2.98
N LYS A 263 3.37 -26.85 -4.05
CA LYS A 263 3.09 -27.60 -5.28
C LYS A 263 4.37 -28.02 -5.99
N SER A 264 5.35 -27.12 -6.10
CA SER A 264 6.67 -27.41 -6.66
C SER A 264 7.35 -28.57 -5.93
N GLN A 265 7.35 -28.55 -4.59
CA GLN A 265 7.85 -29.66 -3.76
C GLN A 265 7.19 -31.00 -4.09
N ARG A 266 5.85 -31.03 -4.21
CA ARG A 266 5.11 -32.25 -4.55
C ARG A 266 5.42 -32.73 -5.97
N SER A 267 5.58 -31.82 -6.92
CA SER A 267 5.92 -32.13 -8.31
C SER A 267 7.29 -32.80 -8.41
N LEU A 268 8.30 -32.31 -7.67
CA LEU A 268 9.64 -32.92 -7.67
C LEU A 268 9.62 -34.37 -7.20
N LEU A 269 8.84 -34.67 -6.15
CA LEU A 269 8.63 -36.04 -5.67
C LEU A 269 7.90 -36.90 -6.70
N ALA A 270 6.78 -36.41 -7.23
CA ALA A 270 5.92 -37.16 -8.14
C ALA A 270 6.63 -37.51 -9.47
N ASN A 271 7.51 -36.61 -9.94
CA ASN A 271 8.25 -36.78 -11.18
C ASN A 271 9.57 -37.57 -11.01
N GLY A 272 9.86 -38.07 -9.81
CA GLY A 272 11.10 -38.82 -9.55
C GLY A 272 12.38 -37.98 -9.64
N GLN A 273 12.27 -36.65 -9.52
CA GLN A 273 13.43 -35.75 -9.52
C GLN A 273 14.16 -35.76 -8.17
N VAL A 274 13.50 -36.25 -7.12
CA VAL A 274 14.08 -36.51 -5.80
C VAL A 274 14.64 -37.94 -5.77
N LYS A 275 15.96 -38.08 -5.70
CA LYS A 275 16.65 -39.38 -5.66
C LYS A 275 16.43 -40.13 -4.35
N ASP A 276 16.54 -39.41 -3.22
CA ASP A 276 16.34 -39.93 -1.88
C ASP A 276 15.24 -39.11 -1.17
N PRO A 277 14.00 -39.63 -1.09
CA PRO A 277 12.88 -38.92 -0.46
C PRO A 277 13.04 -38.69 1.05
N GLU A 278 13.78 -39.56 1.75
CA GLU A 278 13.99 -39.46 3.19
C GLU A 278 14.99 -38.35 3.49
N GLU A 279 16.14 -38.36 2.81
CA GLU A 279 17.14 -37.29 2.91
C GLU A 279 16.54 -35.94 2.52
N TRP A 280 15.78 -35.89 1.42
CA TRP A 280 15.11 -34.66 0.97
C TRP A 280 14.10 -34.12 2.00
N THR A 281 13.34 -35.01 2.66
CA THR A 281 12.41 -34.62 3.71
C THR A 281 13.15 -34.06 4.93
N ASN A 282 14.25 -34.69 5.33
CA ASN A 282 15.10 -34.21 6.40
C ASN A 282 15.69 -32.83 6.08
N LYS A 283 16.19 -32.61 4.86
CA LYS A 283 16.72 -31.30 4.44
C LYS A 283 15.67 -30.20 4.44
N ARG A 284 14.43 -30.48 4.04
CA ARG A 284 13.34 -29.50 4.17
C ARG A 284 13.02 -29.20 5.63
N ARG A 285 12.99 -30.21 6.50
CA ARG A 285 12.77 -30.00 7.94
C ARG A 285 13.86 -29.09 8.52
N GLU A 286 15.11 -29.38 8.24
CA GLU A 286 16.24 -28.53 8.63
C GLU A 286 16.13 -27.10 8.07
N GLN A 287 15.70 -26.94 6.81
CA GLN A 287 15.48 -25.63 6.19
C GLN A 287 14.44 -24.81 6.97
N THR A 288 13.30 -25.42 7.33
CA THR A 288 12.23 -24.80 8.10
C THR A 288 12.71 -24.38 9.50
N VAL A 289 13.42 -25.27 10.21
CA VAL A 289 13.97 -24.98 11.54
C VAL A 289 15.01 -23.86 11.47
N HIS A 290 15.91 -23.90 10.47
CA HIS A 290 16.93 -22.87 10.30
C HIS A 290 16.30 -21.51 9.98
N ARG A 291 15.26 -21.48 9.14
CA ARG A 291 14.49 -20.27 8.87
C ARG A 291 13.86 -19.71 10.15
N TYR A 292 13.23 -20.57 10.96
CA TYR A 292 12.65 -20.16 12.24
C TYR A 292 13.70 -19.58 13.20
N LYS A 293 14.87 -20.21 13.32
CA LYS A 293 16.00 -19.68 14.11
C LYS A 293 16.42 -18.28 13.64
N GLY A 294 16.52 -18.06 12.33
CA GLY A 294 16.83 -16.76 11.75
C GLY A 294 15.77 -15.69 12.08
N ILE A 295 14.49 -16.05 12.00
CA ILE A 295 13.36 -15.20 12.39
C ILE A 295 13.44 -14.85 13.87
N LEU A 296 13.59 -15.87 14.73
CA LEU A 296 13.63 -15.72 16.17
C LEU A 296 14.79 -14.82 16.59
N LYS A 297 16.00 -15.06 16.08
CA LYS A 297 17.17 -14.22 16.31
C LYS A 297 16.93 -12.76 15.93
N ASN A 298 16.24 -12.51 14.82
CA ASN A 298 15.92 -11.15 14.37
C ASN A 298 14.91 -10.46 15.31
N VAL A 299 13.85 -11.16 15.71
CA VAL A 299 12.84 -10.66 16.65
C VAL A 299 13.46 -10.34 18.01
N LEU A 300 14.32 -11.23 18.51
CA LEU A 300 14.94 -11.09 19.83
C LEU A 300 16.06 -10.06 19.88
N ALA A 301 16.59 -9.64 18.72
CA ALA A 301 17.56 -8.55 18.66
C ALA A 301 16.94 -7.19 19.03
N HIS A 302 15.61 -7.06 18.97
CA HIS A 302 14.89 -5.80 19.24
C HIS A 302 13.75 -6.06 20.24
N PRO A 303 13.94 -5.88 21.55
CA PRO A 303 12.96 -6.34 22.54
C PRO A 303 11.58 -5.66 22.47
N ALA A 304 11.50 -4.41 21.99
CA ALA A 304 10.22 -3.77 21.65
C ALA A 304 9.48 -4.50 20.50
N TYR A 305 10.24 -5.11 19.59
CA TYR A 305 9.72 -5.87 18.46
C TYR A 305 9.11 -7.21 18.90
N LEU A 306 9.75 -7.90 19.85
CA LEU A 306 9.20 -9.13 20.44
C LEU A 306 7.80 -8.90 21.01
N ASN A 307 7.65 -7.89 21.87
CA ASN A 307 6.37 -7.62 22.53
C ASN A 307 5.25 -7.25 21.54
N LYS A 308 5.60 -6.56 20.45
CA LYS A 308 4.64 -6.19 19.39
C LYS A 308 4.29 -7.35 18.47
N ARG A 309 5.16 -8.36 18.34
CA ARG A 309 5.08 -9.40 17.30
C ARG A 309 5.03 -10.83 17.80
N LYS A 310 4.89 -11.02 19.12
CA LYS A 310 4.87 -12.34 19.75
C LYS A 310 3.73 -13.20 19.19
N GLU A 311 2.55 -12.62 18.96
CA GLU A 311 1.41 -13.32 18.36
C GLU A 311 1.70 -13.79 16.93
N GLU A 312 2.27 -12.94 16.08
CA GLU A 312 2.67 -13.32 14.71
C GLU A 312 3.77 -14.38 14.72
N LEU A 313 4.68 -14.35 15.70
CA LEU A 313 5.71 -15.37 15.85
C LEU A 313 5.11 -16.73 16.24
N MET A 314 4.12 -16.73 17.16
CA MET A 314 3.38 -17.95 17.50
C MET A 314 2.59 -18.49 16.31
N LYS A 315 1.88 -17.63 15.57
CA LYS A 315 1.20 -18.03 14.32
C LYS A 315 2.17 -18.66 13.32
N TYR A 316 3.37 -18.09 13.19
CA TYR A 316 4.40 -18.66 12.33
C TYR A 316 4.82 -20.06 12.81
N ARG A 317 5.04 -20.26 14.12
CA ARG A 317 5.36 -21.59 14.67
C ARG A 317 4.28 -22.61 14.34
N ASP A 318 3.01 -22.23 14.49
CA ASP A 318 1.87 -23.11 14.23
C ASP A 318 1.78 -23.49 12.74
N ILE A 319 1.89 -22.51 11.84
CA ILE A 319 1.84 -22.73 10.38
C ILE A 319 2.97 -23.64 9.90
N HIS A 320 4.16 -23.50 10.48
CA HIS A 320 5.36 -24.25 10.06
C HIS A 320 5.65 -25.47 10.94
N HIS A 321 4.73 -25.84 11.83
CA HIS A 321 4.85 -26.97 12.75
C HIS A 321 6.18 -26.99 13.52
N ILE A 322 6.60 -25.85 14.05
CA ILE A 322 7.79 -25.74 14.89
C ILE A 322 7.48 -26.30 16.27
N GLU A 323 8.13 -27.40 16.61
CA GLU A 323 7.92 -28.10 17.88
C GLU A 323 8.48 -27.31 19.07
N GLU A 324 7.96 -27.57 20.26
CA GLU A 324 8.43 -26.89 21.48
C GLU A 324 9.92 -27.14 21.75
N ALA A 325 10.39 -28.37 21.54
CA ALA A 325 11.80 -28.72 21.71
C ALA A 325 12.71 -27.90 20.77
N GLU A 326 12.28 -27.66 19.54
CA GLU A 326 13.01 -26.86 18.56
C GLU A 326 12.99 -25.37 18.89
N HIS A 327 11.86 -24.88 19.41
CA HIS A 327 11.76 -23.52 19.88
C HIS A 327 12.69 -23.25 21.05
N VAL A 328 12.66 -24.11 22.07
CA VAL A 328 13.54 -24.02 23.24
C VAL A 328 15.00 -24.12 22.83
N HIS A 329 15.33 -25.01 21.90
CA HIS A 329 16.69 -25.10 21.35
C HIS A 329 17.11 -23.82 20.61
N ALA A 330 16.23 -23.26 19.77
CA ALA A 330 16.49 -22.01 19.07
C ALA A 330 16.67 -20.82 20.03
N LEU A 331 15.87 -20.74 21.10
CA LEU A 331 16.04 -19.74 22.15
C LEU A 331 17.42 -19.84 22.80
N LYS A 332 17.81 -21.06 23.19
CA LYS A 332 19.12 -21.32 23.82
C LYS A 332 20.29 -20.87 22.94
N GLU A 333 20.22 -21.07 21.62
CA GLU A 333 21.24 -20.59 20.68
C GLU A 333 21.33 -19.06 20.58
N THR A 334 20.22 -18.36 20.85
CA THR A 334 20.20 -16.88 20.93
C THR A 334 20.59 -16.36 22.32
N GLY A 335 20.88 -17.26 23.26
CA GLY A 335 21.15 -16.93 24.66
C GLY A 335 19.92 -16.39 25.39
N TRP A 336 18.72 -16.82 25.00
CA TRP A 336 17.46 -16.57 25.70
C TRP A 336 16.95 -17.86 26.33
N THR A 337 16.30 -17.72 27.48
CA THR A 337 15.53 -18.79 28.14
C THR A 337 14.06 -18.70 27.75
N LEU A 338 13.31 -19.78 27.97
CA LEU A 338 11.86 -19.79 27.77
C LEU A 338 11.15 -18.78 28.68
N ALA A 339 11.59 -18.65 29.93
CA ALA A 339 11.03 -17.71 30.89
C ALA A 339 11.23 -16.24 30.46
N GLU A 340 12.42 -15.88 29.95
CA GLU A 340 12.68 -14.52 29.44
C GLU A 340 11.85 -14.21 28.18
N PHE A 341 11.73 -15.18 27.27
CA PHE A 341 10.87 -15.06 26.09
C PHE A 341 9.41 -14.88 26.49
N ASP A 342 8.97 -15.61 27.51
CA ASP A 342 7.61 -15.52 28.02
C ASP A 342 7.31 -14.17 28.67
N ALA A 343 8.26 -13.68 29.47
CA ALA A 343 8.23 -12.34 30.06
C ALA A 343 8.37 -11.21 29.03
N GLY A 344 8.86 -11.50 27.82
CA GLY A 344 9.10 -10.48 26.79
C GLY A 344 10.29 -9.57 27.07
N LYS A 345 11.16 -9.97 28.00
CA LYS A 345 12.32 -9.19 28.47
C LYS A 345 13.45 -10.13 28.85
N LYS A 346 14.67 -9.78 28.43
CA LYS A 346 15.88 -10.52 28.79
C LYS A 346 16.35 -10.11 30.19
N GLU A 347 16.82 -11.06 30.99
CA GLU A 347 17.33 -10.77 32.33
C GLU A 347 18.55 -9.84 32.25
N GLY A 348 18.57 -8.78 33.05
CA GLY A 348 19.62 -7.75 33.01
C GLY A 348 19.49 -6.71 31.89
N GLN A 349 18.46 -6.77 31.04
CA GLN A 349 18.17 -5.71 30.09
C GLN A 349 17.51 -4.52 30.81
N PHE A 350 18.15 -3.35 30.79
CA PHE A 350 17.54 -2.11 31.27
C PHE A 350 16.42 -1.68 30.32
N ASP A 351 15.33 -1.12 30.87
CA ASP A 351 14.28 -0.47 30.06
C ASP A 351 14.89 0.81 29.47
N GLU A 352 15.58 0.69 28.34
CA GLU A 352 15.90 1.85 27.53
C GLU A 352 14.58 2.42 27.00
N ASP A 353 14.26 3.60 27.52
CA ASP A 353 13.10 4.40 27.18
C ASP A 353 12.85 4.41 25.67
N LEU A 354 11.58 4.19 25.32
CA LEU A 354 10.98 4.08 23.99
C LEU A 354 11.30 5.28 23.07
N SER A 355 12.54 5.34 22.57
CA SER A 355 13.00 6.43 21.72
C SER A 355 14.08 5.99 20.73
N GLU A 356 13.85 4.89 20.01
CA GLU A 356 14.41 4.87 18.66
C GLU A 356 13.73 6.01 17.88
N PRO A 357 14.48 6.96 17.31
CA PRO A 357 13.88 8.00 16.49
C PRO A 357 13.29 7.31 15.26
N HIS A 358 11.96 7.21 15.24
CA HIS A 358 11.26 6.89 14.00
C HIS A 358 11.73 7.91 12.94
N PRO A 359 12.09 7.48 11.73
CA PRO A 359 12.35 8.41 10.61
C PRO A 359 11.11 9.27 10.24
N HIS A 360 9.98 9.03 10.92
CA HIS A 360 8.75 9.81 10.87
C HIS A 360 8.46 10.57 12.18
N ASP A 361 9.48 11.11 12.86
CA ASP A 361 9.23 12.32 13.64
C ASP A 361 8.82 13.41 12.64
N TRP A 362 7.62 13.95 12.77
CA TRP A 362 7.02 14.96 11.88
C TRP A 362 7.96 16.14 11.59
N LYS A 363 8.89 16.40 12.52
CA LYS A 363 10.00 17.35 12.37
C LYS A 363 10.90 17.04 11.16
N ALA A 364 11.23 15.78 10.87
CA ALA A 364 12.08 15.39 9.75
C ALA A 364 11.41 15.62 8.38
N TYR A 365 10.08 15.40 8.31
CA TYR A 365 9.29 15.71 7.11
C TYR A 365 9.26 17.22 6.83
N PHE A 366 9.08 18.05 7.87
CA PHE A 366 9.17 19.51 7.72
C PHE A 366 10.58 20.00 7.38
N TYR A 367 11.62 19.35 7.90
CA TYR A 367 13.01 19.70 7.58
C TYR A 367 13.36 19.38 6.12
N GLN A 368 12.96 18.21 5.61
CA GLN A 368 13.15 17.84 4.20
C GLN A 368 12.30 18.68 3.24
N LEU A 369 11.09 19.07 3.64
CA LEU A 369 10.25 19.99 2.87
C LEU A 369 10.84 21.40 2.85
N TYR A 370 11.42 21.86 3.96
CA TYR A 370 12.10 23.15 4.07
C TYR A 370 13.35 23.23 3.18
N GLU A 371 14.19 22.19 3.17
CA GLU A 371 15.39 22.17 2.30
C GLU A 371 15.04 22.11 0.80
N ARG A 372 13.97 21.40 0.42
CA ARG A 372 13.49 21.36 -0.98
C ARG A 372 12.83 22.66 -1.46
N LEU A 373 12.44 23.54 -0.55
CA LEU A 373 11.85 24.84 -0.87
C LEU A 373 12.89 25.98 -0.92
N LEU A 374 14.14 25.70 -0.54
CA LEU A 374 15.26 26.66 -0.51
C LEU A 374 16.35 26.36 -1.57
N GLN A 375 16.16 25.34 -2.39
CA GLN A 375 16.85 25.10 -3.66
C GLN A 375 15.89 25.40 -4.80
#